data_AF-A0A0F9MKA9-F1
#
_entry.id   AF-A0A0F9MKA9-F1
#
_cell.length_a   1.000
_cell.length_b   1.000
_cell.length_c   1.000
_cell.angle_alpha   90.00
_cell.angle_beta   90.00
_cell.angle_gamma   90.00
#
_symmetry.space_group_name_H-M   'P 1'
#
loop_
_entity.id
_entity.type
_entity.pdbx_description
1 polymer ?
#
loop_
_entity_poly.entity_id
_entity_poly.type
_entity_poly.pdbx_seq_one_letter_code
_entity_poly.pdbx_strand_id
1 'polypeptide(L)'
;MKVALVVLLMDVVIAFLAAIDGVVVVVLWGWFAVPLGLPTIGVAHAVGISVLVALVVAAPVPKSAEDDDEWEEIYRLVRISLYRALLALAVGYGAHLAMG
;
A
#
# COMPACT_ATOMS: atom_id res chain seq x y z
N MET A 1 23.73 11.71 -15.02
CA MET A 1 23.68 11.85 -13.55
C MET A 1 22.29 12.19 -13.03
N LYS A 2 21.61 13.24 -13.54
CA LYS A 2 20.26 13.63 -13.07
C LYS A 2 19.20 12.53 -13.19
N VAL A 3 19.13 11.84 -14.33
CA VAL A 3 18.14 10.76 -14.55
C VAL A 3 18.31 9.60 -13.56
N ALA A 4 19.54 9.15 -13.33
CA ALA A 4 19.82 8.07 -12.37
C ALA A 4 19.41 8.43 -10.93
N LEU A 5 19.60 9.70 -10.55
CA LEU A 5 19.15 10.21 -9.25
C LEU A 5 17.62 10.20 -9.12
N VAL A 6 16.91 10.60 -10.18
CA VAL A 6 15.44 10.60 -10.19
C VAL A 6 14.89 9.18 -10.10
N VAL A 7 15.43 8.24 -10.86
CA VAL A 7 15.03 6.82 -10.81
C VAL A 7 15.22 6.26 -9.40
N LEU A 8 16.40 6.48 -8.80
CA LEU A 8 16.69 6.00 -7.44
C LEU A 8 15.75 6.63 -6.39
N LEU A 9 15.41 7.92 -6.55
CA LEU A 9 14.43 8.57 -5.69
C LEU A 9 13.04 7.93 -5.83
N MET A 10 12.61 7.62 -7.06
CA MET A 10 11.32 6.96 -7.31
C MET A 10 11.28 5.56 -6.69
N ASP A 11 12.34 4.77 -6.82
CA ASP A 11 12.42 3.44 -6.22
C ASP A 11 12.27 3.51 -4.70
N VAL A 12 12.90 4.50 -4.06
CA VAL A 12 12.78 4.72 -2.60
C VAL A 12 11.36 5.11 -2.21
N VAL A 13 10.70 5.97 -2.98
CA VAL A 13 9.30 6.37 -2.72
C VAL A 13 8.38 5.17 -2.86
N ILE A 14 8.54 4.36 -3.91
CA ILE A 14 7.72 3.15 -4.14
C ILE A 14 7.93 2.15 -3.00
N ALA A 15 9.19 1.90 -2.61
CA ALA A 15 9.51 1.00 -1.51
C ALA A 15 8.90 1.49 -0.17
N PHE A 16 8.92 2.80 0.07
CA PHE A 16 8.31 3.41 1.25
C PHE A 16 6.79 3.24 1.26
N LEU A 17 6.11 3.50 0.14
CA LEU A 17 4.66 3.30 0.01
C LEU A 17 4.28 1.83 0.22
N ALA A 18 5.04 0.89 -0.36
CA ALA A 18 4.82 -0.54 -0.17
C ALA A 18 4.97 -0.98 1.30
N ALA A 19 5.90 -0.37 2.04
CA ALA A 19 6.06 -0.62 3.47
C ALA A 19 4.85 -0.13 4.28
N ILE A 20 4.26 1.01 3.92
CA ILE A 20 3.02 1.51 4.54
C ILE A 20 1.88 0.51 4.32
N ASP A 21 1.69 0.04 3.09
CA ASP A 21 0.68 -0.99 2.78
C ASP A 21 0.93 -2.27 3.59
N GLY A 22 2.19 -2.68 3.73
CA GLY A 22 2.58 -3.80 4.59
C GLY A 22 2.15 -3.60 6.06
N VAL A 23 2.33 -2.41 6.62
CA VAL A 23 1.87 -2.10 7.99
C VAL A 23 0.35 -2.17 8.10
N VAL A 24 -0.38 -1.62 7.13
CA VAL A 24 -1.85 -1.70 7.07
C VAL A 24 -2.30 -3.16 7.09
N VAL A 25 -1.68 -4.00 6.26
CA VAL A 25 -2.01 -5.43 6.19
C VAL A 25 -1.68 -6.15 7.50
N VAL A 26 -0.57 -5.85 8.18
CA VAL A 26 -0.27 -6.41 9.52
C VAL A 26 -1.38 -6.09 10.52
N VAL A 27 -1.84 -4.84 10.54
CA VAL A 27 -2.91 -4.40 11.45
C VAL A 27 -4.22 -5.11 11.15
N LEU A 28 -4.65 -5.09 9.88
CA LEU A 28 -5.88 -5.77 9.46
C LEU A 28 -5.80 -7.29 9.69
N TRP A 29 -4.64 -7.90 9.46
CA TRP A 29 -4.40 -9.31 9.73
C TRP A 29 -4.54 -9.63 11.21
N GLY A 30 -3.99 -8.79 12.08
CA GLY A 30 -4.16 -8.90 13.53
C GLY A 30 -5.63 -8.85 13.96
N TRP A 31 -6.42 -8.00 13.30
CA TRP A 31 -7.85 -7.85 13.61
C TRP A 31 -8.72 -8.99 13.08
N PHE A 32 -8.46 -9.50 11.89
CA PHE A 32 -9.41 -10.40 11.21
C PHE A 32 -8.89 -11.82 10.99
N ALA A 33 -7.59 -12.00 10.78
CA ALA A 33 -7.01 -13.30 10.50
C ALA A 33 -6.55 -14.02 11.78
N VAL A 34 -5.90 -13.31 12.71
CA VAL A 34 -5.41 -13.90 13.96
C VAL A 34 -6.54 -14.49 14.82
N PRO A 35 -7.70 -13.84 14.99
CA PRO A 35 -8.82 -14.44 15.74
C PRO A 35 -9.37 -15.74 15.15
N LEU A 36 -9.11 -16.01 13.86
CA LEU A 36 -9.47 -17.26 13.19
C LEU A 36 -8.43 -18.38 13.41
N GLY A 37 -7.39 -18.13 14.22
CA GLY A 37 -6.33 -19.11 14.54
C GLY A 37 -5.11 -19.03 13.62
N LEU A 38 -5.02 -18.04 12.73
CA LEU A 38 -3.82 -17.82 11.91
C LEU A 38 -2.69 -17.20 12.73
N PRO A 39 -1.42 -17.52 12.43
CA PRO A 39 -0.28 -16.92 13.12
C PRO A 39 -0.16 -15.42 12.83
N THR A 40 0.44 -14.69 13.78
CA THR A 40 0.82 -13.29 13.56
C THR A 40 1.87 -13.18 12.47
N ILE A 41 1.77 -12.13 11.66
CA ILE A 41 2.72 -11.86 10.57
C ILE A 41 3.47 -10.56 10.82
N GLY A 42 4.73 -10.52 10.40
CA GLY A 42 5.54 -9.31 10.40
C GLY A 42 5.40 -8.51 9.09
N VAL A 43 5.95 -7.29 9.07
CA VAL A 43 5.91 -6.39 7.91
C VAL A 43 6.46 -7.04 6.64
N ALA A 44 7.58 -7.78 6.73
CA ALA A 44 8.17 -8.45 5.56
C ALA A 44 7.20 -9.46 4.91
N HIS A 45 6.48 -10.25 5.72
CA HIS A 45 5.47 -11.19 5.22
C HIS A 45 4.28 -10.44 4.60
N ALA A 46 3.81 -9.39 5.27
CA ALA A 46 2.69 -8.59 4.79
C ALA A 46 2.99 -7.89 3.45
N VAL A 47 4.20 -7.33 3.28
CA VAL A 47 4.67 -6.76 2.01
C VAL A 47 4.73 -7.85 0.94
N GLY A 48 5.32 -9.00 1.23
CA GLY A 48 5.40 -10.12 0.28
C GLY A 48 4.03 -10.61 -0.19
N ILE A 49 3.08 -10.79 0.74
CA ILE A 49 1.69 -11.17 0.43
C ILE A 49 1.03 -10.09 -0.44
N SER A 50 1.21 -8.82 -0.11
CA SER A 50 0.63 -7.70 -0.87
C SER A 50 1.14 -7.67 -2.31
N VAL A 51 2.43 -7.93 -2.53
CA VAL A 51 3.01 -8.05 -3.88
C VAL A 51 2.41 -9.25 -4.62
N LEU A 52 2.31 -10.42 -3.98
CA LEU A 52 1.70 -11.60 -4.61
C LEU A 52 0.25 -11.33 -5.02
N VAL A 53 -0.53 -10.69 -4.16
CA VAL A 53 -1.91 -10.29 -4.48
C VAL A 53 -1.93 -9.29 -5.63
N ALA A 54 -1.07 -8.27 -5.61
CA ALA A 54 -0.99 -7.28 -6.69
C ALA A 54 -0.65 -7.91 -8.05
N LEU A 55 0.24 -8.90 -8.08
CA LEU A 55 0.59 -9.64 -9.29
C LEU A 55 -0.59 -10.46 -9.85
N VAL A 56 -1.43 -11.01 -8.98
CA VAL A 56 -2.62 -11.79 -9.37
C VAL A 56 -3.79 -10.89 -9.77
N VAL A 57 -3.94 -9.76 -9.07
CA VAL A 57 -5.12 -8.87 -9.18
C VAL A 57 -4.90 -7.74 -10.20
N ALA A 58 -3.66 -7.52 -10.66
CA ALA A 58 -3.18 -6.43 -11.51
C ALA A 58 -4.29 -5.59 -12.16
N ALA A 59 -4.65 -4.49 -11.49
CA ALA A 59 -5.54 -3.49 -12.04
C ALA A 59 -4.79 -2.67 -13.10
N PRO A 60 -5.43 -2.27 -14.22
CA PRO A 60 -4.81 -1.39 -15.18
C PRO A 60 -4.38 -0.09 -14.48
N VAL A 61 -3.11 0.29 -14.60
CA VAL A 61 -2.63 1.61 -14.20
C VAL A 61 -3.33 2.62 -15.11
N PRO A 62 -4.13 3.56 -14.58
CA PRO A 62 -4.73 4.60 -15.40
C PRO A 62 -3.60 5.38 -16.07
N LYS A 63 -3.59 5.43 -17.41
CA LYS A 63 -2.67 6.30 -18.14
C LYS A 63 -2.96 7.76 -17.77
N SER A 64 -1.97 8.49 -17.28
CA SER A 64 -1.99 9.95 -17.21
C SER A 64 -2.14 10.53 -18.62
N ALA A 65 -2.75 11.71 -18.72
CA ALA A 65 -2.74 12.51 -19.94
C ALA A 65 -1.32 13.08 -20.15
N GLU A 66 -0.89 13.27 -21.40
CA GLU A 66 0.49 13.55 -21.82
C GLU A 66 1.12 14.88 -21.33
N ASP A 67 0.44 15.67 -20.48
CA ASP A 67 0.85 17.02 -20.06
C ASP A 67 0.92 17.26 -18.53
N ASP A 68 0.72 16.25 -17.67
CA ASP A 68 0.80 16.44 -16.21
C ASP A 68 2.28 16.57 -15.75
N ASP A 69 2.61 17.56 -14.90
CA ASP A 69 3.93 17.71 -14.28
C ASP A 69 4.33 16.41 -13.53
N GLU A 70 5.56 15.91 -13.73
CA GLU A 70 6.06 14.66 -13.10
C GLU A 70 5.85 14.65 -11.57
N TRP A 71 6.04 15.81 -10.94
CA TRP A 71 5.83 15.99 -9.50
C TRP A 71 4.35 15.96 -9.10
N GLU A 72 3.44 16.40 -9.96
CA GLU A 72 2.00 16.33 -9.72
C GLU A 72 1.50 14.88 -9.82
N GLU A 73 2.05 14.09 -10.75
CA GLU A 73 1.79 12.66 -10.81
C GLU A 73 2.31 11.93 -9.57
N ILE A 74 3.54 12.20 -9.13
CA ILE A 74 4.08 11.64 -7.88
C ILE A 74 3.20 12.01 -6.68
N TYR A 75 2.82 13.29 -6.56
CA TYR A 75 1.94 13.76 -5.50
C TYR A 75 0.57 13.07 -5.55
N ARG A 76 -0.01 12.92 -6.74
CA ARG A 76 -1.27 12.19 -6.98
C ARG A 76 -1.17 10.74 -6.51
N LEU A 77 -0.11 10.03 -6.88
CA LEU A 77 0.11 8.62 -6.52
C LEU A 77 0.30 8.43 -5.02
N VAL A 78 1.17 9.23 -4.39
CA VAL A 78 1.40 9.20 -2.94
C VAL A 78 0.10 9.50 -2.20
N ARG A 79 -0.61 10.55 -2.60
CA ARG A 79 -1.88 10.96 -1.99
C ARG A 79 -2.93 9.85 -2.10
N ILE A 80 -3.12 9.26 -3.27
CA ILE A 80 -4.09 8.17 -3.47
C ILE A 80 -3.71 6.95 -2.62
N SER A 81 -2.43 6.57 -2.57
CA SER A 81 -1.96 5.45 -1.74
C SER A 81 -2.25 5.69 -0.26
N LEU A 82 -1.88 6.86 0.28
CA LEU A 82 -2.13 7.21 1.68
C LEU A 82 -3.62 7.26 2.02
N TYR A 83 -4.46 7.85 1.16
CA TYR A 83 -5.90 7.86 1.39
C TYR A 83 -6.48 6.45 1.40
N ARG A 84 -6.06 5.56 0.49
CA ARG A 84 -6.52 4.16 0.47
C ARG A 84 -6.09 3.41 1.73
N ALA A 85 -4.83 3.57 2.16
CA ALA A 85 -4.31 2.98 3.38
C ALA A 85 -5.10 3.43 4.62
N LEU A 86 -5.35 4.74 4.75
CA LEU A 86 -6.12 5.31 5.86
C LEU A 86 -7.58 4.86 5.84
N LEU A 87 -8.23 4.85 4.66
CA LEU A 87 -9.60 4.36 4.53
C LEU A 87 -9.71 2.88 4.88
N ALA A 88 -8.77 2.04 4.42
CA ALA A 88 -8.74 0.62 4.74
C ALA A 88 -8.61 0.39 6.25
N LEU A 89 -7.73 1.14 6.93
CA LEU A 89 -7.61 1.10 8.38
C LEU A 89 -8.87 1.61 9.09
N ALA A 90 -9.45 2.72 8.66
CA ALA A 90 -10.65 3.28 9.28
C ALA A 90 -11.85 2.33 9.16
N VAL A 91 -12.07 1.76 7.97
CA VAL A 91 -13.13 0.78 7.73
C VAL A 91 -12.86 -0.51 8.50
N GLY A 92 -11.63 -1.02 8.46
CA GLY A 92 -11.23 -2.20 9.22
C GLY A 92 -11.39 -2.02 10.73
N TYR A 93 -11.04 -0.85 11.27
CA TYR A 93 -11.22 -0.54 12.67
C TYR A 93 -12.70 -0.50 13.06
N GLY A 94 -13.54 0.14 12.24
CA GLY A 94 -14.99 0.16 12.46
C GLY A 94 -15.59 -1.25 12.45
N ALA A 95 -15.17 -2.11 11.52
CA ALA A 95 -15.60 -3.52 11.48
C ALA A 95 -15.09 -4.32 12.69
N HIS A 96 -13.84 -4.13 13.11
CA HIS A 96 -13.31 -4.75 14.33
C HIS A 96 -14.13 -4.36 15.57
N LEU A 97 -14.51 -3.09 15.71
CA LEU A 97 -15.37 -2.63 16.81
C LEU A 97 -16.77 -3.26 16.80
N ALA A 98 -17.28 -3.66 15.64
CA ALA A 98 -18.58 -4.34 15.55
C ALA A 98 -18.51 -5.84 15.89
N MET A 99 -17.30 -6.43 15.90
CA MET A 99 -17.05 -7.84 16.20
C MET A 99 -16.64 -8.09 17.65
N GLY A 100 -16.27 -7.04 18.39
CA GLY A 100 -15.95 -7.07 19.82
C GLY A 100 -17.12 -6.65 20.69
#